data_AF-A0A7C4YP31-F1
#
_entry.id   AF-A0A7C4YP31-F1
#
_cell.length_a   1.000
_cell.length_b   1.000
_cell.length_c   1.000
_cell.angle_alpha   90.00
_cell.angle_beta   90.00
_cell.angle_gamma   90.00
#
_symmetry.space_group_name_H-M   'P 1'
#
loop_
_entity.id
_entity.type
_entity.pdbx_description
1 polymer ?
#
loop_
_entity_poly.entity_id
_entity_poly.type
_entity_poly.pdbx_seq_one_letter_code
_entity_poly.pdbx_strand_id
1 'polypeptide(L)'
;MVPVEPQKKKWDLAWTYFSNVSNFGSGEVPYLFQDMMLQNRNVQVVRVLTSAKAFADFAAADIAALTFNTSQISIGADWRSGGGPGVSPSVRTDRYYIVKDGDNNYYKLRFTALTTNGERGYPAFEAVWLKKD
;
A
#
# COMPACT_ATOMS: atom_id res chain seq x y z
N MET A 1 11.54 26.65 10.26
CA MET A 1 11.03 25.56 9.39
C MET A 1 10.61 24.43 10.32
N VAL A 2 9.32 24.09 10.39
CA VAL A 2 8.87 22.96 11.22
C VAL A 2 9.23 21.68 10.46
N PRO A 3 9.92 20.69 11.08
CA PRO A 3 10.08 19.38 10.48
C PRO A 3 8.73 18.65 10.52
N VAL A 4 7.88 18.92 9.52
CA VAL A 4 6.50 18.41 9.45
C VAL A 4 6.43 16.96 8.99
N GLU A 5 7.55 16.39 8.51
CA GLU A 5 7.65 14.98 8.08
C GLU A 5 9.01 14.37 8.48
N PRO A 6 9.10 13.04 8.66
CA PRO A 6 10.37 12.36 8.93
C PRO A 6 11.37 12.60 7.80
N GLN A 7 12.67 12.56 8.12
CA GLN A 7 13.73 12.81 7.14
C GLN A 7 13.54 11.96 5.88
N LYS A 8 13.50 12.62 4.72
CA LYS A 8 13.11 12.05 3.41
C LYS A 8 13.81 10.73 3.03
N LYS A 9 15.04 10.50 3.50
CA LYS A 9 15.83 9.28 3.19
C LYS A 9 15.76 8.20 4.26
N LYS A 10 14.90 8.34 5.27
CA LYS A 10 14.81 7.40 6.41
C LYS A 10 13.54 6.55 6.40
N TRP A 11 12.71 6.68 5.38
CA TRP A 11 11.48 5.92 5.25
C TRP A 11 11.00 5.90 3.80
N ASP A 12 10.39 4.79 3.41
CA ASP A 12 9.73 4.65 2.11
C ASP A 12 8.22 4.52 2.25
N LEU A 13 7.77 3.77 3.25
CA LEU A 13 6.37 3.47 3.50
C LEU A 13 5.99 3.81 4.94
N ALA A 14 4.78 4.30 5.15
CA ALA A 14 4.20 4.57 6.46
C ALA A 14 2.77 4.05 6.53
N TRP A 15 2.46 3.30 7.59
CA TRP A 15 1.09 2.90 7.90
C TRP A 15 0.43 3.99 8.75
N THR A 16 -0.76 4.42 8.33
CA THR A 16 -1.45 5.56 8.95
C THR A 16 -2.96 5.47 8.74
N TYR A 17 -3.67 6.50 9.14
CA TYR A 17 -5.10 6.72 8.92
C TYR A 17 -5.34 8.15 8.44
N PHE A 18 -6.49 8.38 7.80
CA PHE A 18 -6.97 9.71 7.45
C PHE A 18 -8.37 9.96 8.02
N SER A 19 -8.80 11.21 7.99
CA SER A 19 -10.23 11.55 8.08
C SER A 19 -10.78 11.67 6.67
N ASN A 20 -11.87 10.96 6.39
CA ASN A 20 -12.63 11.08 5.15
C ASN A 20 -14.05 11.54 5.46
N VAL A 21 -14.80 11.87 4.42
CA VAL A 21 -16.22 12.22 4.52
C VAL A 21 -17.01 11.27 3.64
N SER A 22 -18.17 10.82 4.12
CA SER A 22 -19.12 10.05 3.33
C SER A 22 -20.55 10.45 3.67
N ASN A 23 -21.45 10.35 2.70
CA ASN A 23 -22.87 10.60 2.91
C ASN A 23 -23.59 9.28 3.18
N PHE A 24 -24.03 9.07 4.42
CA PHE A 24 -24.74 7.86 4.86
C PHE A 24 -26.28 7.99 4.76
N GLY A 25 -26.79 8.97 3.99
CA GLY A 25 -28.22 9.15 3.72
C GLY A 25 -28.84 10.41 4.34
N SER A 26 -28.15 11.07 5.29
CA SER A 26 -28.62 12.29 5.97
C SER A 26 -27.67 13.47 5.83
N GLY A 27 -26.74 13.41 4.87
CA GLY A 27 -25.69 14.41 4.67
C GLY A 27 -24.28 13.86 4.90
N GLU A 28 -23.29 14.71 4.67
CA GLU A 28 -21.88 14.38 4.82
C GLU A 28 -21.48 14.21 6.28
N VAL A 29 -20.89 13.06 6.59
CA VAL A 29 -20.38 12.72 7.93
C VAL A 29 -18.89 12.41 7.85
N PRO A 30 -18.05 13.09 8.65
CA PRO A 30 -16.63 12.75 8.74
C PRO A 30 -16.46 11.42 9.48
N TYR A 31 -15.52 10.60 9.02
CA TYR A 31 -15.20 9.32 9.64
C TYR A 31 -13.70 9.01 9.53
N LEU A 32 -13.22 8.17 10.45
CA LEU A 32 -11.85 7.70 10.45
C LEU A 32 -11.66 6.61 9.38
N PHE A 33 -10.77 6.86 8.43
CA PHE A 33 -10.38 5.91 7.40
C PHE A 33 -9.02 5.29 7.72
N GLN A 34 -9.07 4.08 8.28
CA GLN A 34 -7.92 3.35 8.76
C GLN A 34 -7.20 2.56 7.65
N ASP A 35 -6.01 2.09 7.97
CA ASP A 35 -5.21 1.16 7.18
C ASP A 35 -4.69 1.73 5.85
N MET A 36 -4.28 2.99 5.89
CA MET A 36 -3.67 3.68 4.77
C MET A 36 -2.18 3.42 4.74
N MET A 37 -1.70 2.91 3.60
CA MET A 37 -0.27 2.84 3.32
C MET A 37 0.14 4.04 2.49
N LEU A 38 0.88 4.94 3.12
CA LEU A 38 1.53 6.06 2.47
C LEU A 38 2.88 5.66 1.93
N GLN A 39 3.19 6.07 0.71
CA GLN A 39 4.55 6.09 0.19
C GLN A 39 5.14 7.51 0.30
N ASN A 40 6.46 7.58 0.53
CA ASN A 40 7.21 8.83 0.52
C ASN A 40 7.24 9.45 -0.88
N ARG A 41 7.50 10.76 -0.99
CA ARG A 41 7.45 11.52 -2.25
C ARG A 41 8.57 11.16 -3.23
N ASN A 42 9.64 10.52 -2.77
CA ASN A 42 10.70 9.94 -3.59
C ASN A 42 10.48 8.45 -3.90
N VAL A 43 9.35 7.88 -3.48
CA VAL A 43 9.00 6.49 -3.75
C VAL A 43 7.94 6.46 -4.83
N GLN A 44 8.07 5.51 -5.75
CA GLN A 44 7.10 5.26 -6.81
C GLN A 44 6.59 3.83 -6.70
N VAL A 45 5.29 3.63 -6.95
CA VAL A 45 4.67 2.32 -6.81
C VAL A 45 3.77 2.04 -8.01
N VAL A 46 3.69 0.76 -8.38
CA VAL A 46 2.68 0.25 -9.31
C VAL A 46 2.04 -1.01 -8.74
N ARG A 47 0.73 -1.14 -8.94
CA ARG A 47 -0.06 -2.32 -8.58
C ARG A 47 0.00 -3.34 -9.72
N VAL A 48 0.26 -4.59 -9.40
CA VAL A 48 0.19 -5.72 -10.34
C VAL A 48 -0.85 -6.72 -9.86
N LEU A 49 -1.71 -7.17 -10.77
CA LEU A 49 -2.69 -8.23 -10.50
C LEU A 49 -2.04 -9.61 -10.64
N THR A 50 -2.36 -10.54 -9.74
CA THR A 50 -1.86 -11.91 -9.81
C THR A 50 -2.32 -12.65 -11.06
N SER A 51 -3.45 -12.25 -11.65
CA SER A 51 -3.93 -12.75 -12.94
C SER A 51 -3.10 -12.30 -14.14
N ALA A 52 -2.38 -11.17 -14.02
CA ALA A 52 -1.48 -10.69 -15.08
C ALA A 52 -0.09 -11.34 -14.97
N LYS A 53 0.41 -11.47 -13.74
CA LYS A 53 1.66 -12.18 -13.41
C LYS A 53 1.57 -12.62 -11.96
N ALA A 54 1.90 -13.87 -11.65
CA ALA A 54 1.92 -14.32 -10.26
C ALA A 54 3.05 -13.66 -9.47
N PHE A 55 2.83 -13.42 -8.17
CA PHE A 55 3.84 -12.82 -7.29
C PHE A 55 5.16 -13.60 -7.31
N ALA A 56 5.11 -14.93 -7.30
CA ALA A 56 6.30 -15.79 -7.33
C ALA A 56 7.10 -15.62 -8.63
N ASP A 57 6.41 -15.49 -9.76
CA ASP A 57 7.01 -15.49 -11.10
C ASP A 57 7.48 -14.09 -11.56
N PHE A 58 7.09 -13.03 -10.86
CA PHE A 58 7.52 -11.68 -11.19
C PHE A 58 9.02 -11.48 -10.89
N ALA A 59 9.77 -11.02 -11.88
CA ALA A 59 11.21 -10.84 -11.85
C ALA A 59 11.65 -9.43 -12.29
N ALA A 60 12.92 -9.11 -12.08
CA ALA A 60 13.48 -7.78 -12.39
C ALA A 60 13.31 -7.36 -13.87
N ALA A 61 13.33 -8.33 -14.80
CA ALA A 61 13.13 -8.07 -16.23
C ALA A 61 11.72 -7.58 -16.56
N ASP A 62 10.71 -7.95 -15.77
CA ASP A 62 9.32 -7.51 -15.98
C ASP A 62 9.12 -6.00 -15.68
N ILE A 63 10.06 -5.37 -14.95
CA ILE A 63 9.95 -3.97 -14.51
C ILE A 63 9.91 -2.99 -15.68
N ALA A 64 10.61 -3.29 -16.79
CA ALA A 64 10.71 -2.40 -17.94
C ALA A 64 9.34 -2.11 -18.60
N ALA A 65 8.34 -2.98 -18.40
CA ALA A 65 7.00 -2.83 -18.94
C ALA A 65 6.05 -2.04 -18.01
N LEU A 66 6.49 -1.66 -16.81
CA LEU A 66 5.65 -1.03 -15.81
C LEU A 66 5.65 0.50 -15.90
N THR A 67 4.48 1.09 -15.65
CA THR A 67 4.35 2.54 -15.42
C THR A 67 4.12 2.81 -13.94
N PHE A 68 5.06 3.49 -13.31
CA PHE A 68 5.01 3.79 -11.87
C PHE A 68 4.21 5.05 -11.56
N ASN A 69 3.56 5.07 -10.40
CA ASN A 69 2.80 6.20 -9.88
C ASN A 69 3.52 6.85 -8.68
N THR A 70 3.52 8.19 -8.65
CA THR A 70 4.15 9.01 -7.61
C THR A 70 3.17 9.52 -6.54
N SER A 71 1.89 9.21 -6.67
CA SER A 71 0.87 9.53 -5.68
C SER A 71 1.20 8.83 -4.37
N GLN A 72 1.19 9.59 -3.27
CA GLN A 72 1.52 9.04 -1.96
C GLN A 72 0.55 7.95 -1.49
N ILE A 73 -0.60 7.80 -2.15
CA ILE A 73 -1.62 6.80 -1.87
C ILE A 73 -1.73 5.74 -2.97
N SER A 74 -0.68 5.51 -3.76
CA SER A 74 -0.72 4.48 -4.82
C SER A 74 -0.94 3.06 -4.26
N ILE A 75 -0.44 2.77 -3.05
CA ILE A 75 -0.92 1.63 -2.25
C ILE A 75 -2.18 2.05 -1.49
N GLY A 76 -2.09 3.08 -0.64
CA GLY A 76 -3.24 3.64 0.07
C GLY A 76 -4.06 2.57 0.79
N ALA A 77 -5.35 2.53 0.51
CA ALA A 77 -6.30 1.53 1.00
C ALA A 77 -6.46 0.32 0.07
N ASP A 78 -5.78 0.31 -1.09
CA ASP A 78 -6.00 -0.65 -2.17
C ASP A 78 -5.67 -2.10 -1.78
N TRP A 79 -4.77 -2.28 -0.81
CA TRP A 79 -4.31 -3.59 -0.36
C TRP A 79 -5.35 -4.39 0.45
N ARG A 80 -6.45 -3.75 0.88
CA ARG A 80 -7.44 -4.36 1.76
C ARG A 80 -8.87 -3.99 1.41
N SER A 81 -9.79 -4.91 1.68
CA SER A 81 -11.21 -4.61 1.85
C SER A 81 -11.43 -3.99 3.23
N GLY A 82 -12.13 -2.85 3.28
CA GLY A 82 -12.44 -2.16 4.53
C GLY A 82 -13.49 -2.87 5.39
N GLY A 83 -14.19 -3.86 4.80
CA GLY A 83 -15.37 -4.49 5.39
C GLY A 83 -16.64 -3.64 5.23
N GLY A 84 -17.72 -4.09 5.85
CA GLY A 84 -19.01 -3.40 5.89
C GLY A 84 -19.99 -4.16 6.79
N PRO A 85 -21.26 -3.73 6.88
CA PRO A 85 -22.28 -4.49 7.61
C PRO A 85 -22.31 -5.95 7.14
N GLY A 86 -22.01 -6.89 8.05
CA GLY A 86 -21.98 -8.33 7.76
C GLY A 86 -20.74 -8.85 7.02
N VAL A 87 -19.75 -8.00 6.72
CA VAL A 87 -18.53 -8.40 6.00
C VAL A 87 -17.29 -7.92 6.76
N SER A 88 -16.48 -8.88 7.23
CA SER A 88 -15.22 -8.58 7.89
C SER A 88 -14.21 -7.95 6.91
N PRO A 89 -13.34 -7.05 7.40
CA PRO A 89 -12.24 -6.53 6.60
C PRO A 89 -11.23 -7.64 6.30
N SER A 90 -10.54 -7.55 5.16
CA SER A 90 -9.63 -8.60 4.69
C SER A 90 -8.53 -8.06 3.79
N VAL A 91 -7.39 -8.75 3.75
CA VAL A 91 -6.32 -8.49 2.79
C VAL A 91 -6.78 -8.93 1.39
N ARG A 92 -6.50 -8.11 0.38
CA ARG A 92 -6.72 -8.50 -1.01
C ARG A 92 -5.55 -9.35 -1.51
N THR A 93 -5.85 -10.57 -1.94
CA THR A 93 -4.85 -11.56 -2.39
C THR A 93 -4.68 -11.60 -3.91
N ASP A 94 -5.47 -10.82 -4.65
CA ASP A 94 -5.48 -10.72 -6.11
C ASP A 94 -4.39 -9.77 -6.65
N ARG A 95 -3.59 -9.16 -5.77
CA ARG A 95 -2.64 -8.11 -6.14
C ARG A 95 -1.41 -8.08 -5.26
N TYR A 96 -0.39 -7.42 -5.79
CA TYR A 96 0.81 -7.02 -5.09
C TYR A 96 1.33 -5.72 -5.71
N TYR A 97 2.41 -5.19 -5.16
CA TYR A 97 2.95 -3.90 -5.53
C TYR A 97 4.43 -4.04 -5.90
N ILE A 98 4.86 -3.33 -6.93
CA ILE A 98 6.28 -3.10 -7.20
C ILE A 98 6.59 -1.70 -6.71
N VAL A 99 7.59 -1.59 -5.84
CA VAL A 99 8.04 -0.35 -5.23
C VAL A 99 9.42 -0.02 -5.77
N LYS A 100 9.59 1.21 -6.27
CA LYS A 100 10.88 1.84 -6.50
C LYS A 100 11.13 2.83 -5.36
N ASP A 101 12.10 2.54 -4.52
CA ASP A 101 12.38 3.35 -3.33
C ASP A 101 13.22 4.59 -3.61
N GLY A 102 13.45 5.39 -2.56
CA GLY A 102 14.24 6.63 -2.65
C GLY A 102 15.72 6.45 -2.98
N ASP A 103 16.24 5.22 -2.89
CA ASP A 103 17.63 4.84 -3.14
C ASP A 103 17.78 3.98 -4.42
N ASN A 104 16.76 3.98 -5.28
CA ASN A 104 16.66 3.25 -6.54
C ASN A 104 16.66 1.71 -6.41
N ASN A 105 16.33 1.16 -5.25
CA ASN A 105 16.01 -0.27 -5.17
C ASN A 105 14.59 -0.53 -5.67
N TYR A 106 14.42 -1.69 -6.29
CA TYR A 106 13.13 -2.23 -6.67
C TYR A 106 12.85 -3.48 -5.85
N TYR A 107 11.66 -3.57 -5.28
CA TYR A 107 11.17 -4.76 -4.61
C TYR A 107 9.69 -4.98 -4.89
N LYS A 108 9.28 -6.26 -4.88
CA LYS A 108 7.85 -6.63 -4.87
C LYS A 108 7.39 -6.79 -3.44
N LEU A 109 6.19 -6.31 -3.14
CA LEU A 109 5.58 -6.33 -1.81
C LEU A 109 4.14 -6.83 -1.90
N ARG A 110 3.74 -7.77 -1.03
CA ARG A 110 2.33 -8.12 -0.82
C ARG A 110 2.01 -8.21 0.66
N PHE A 111 0.82 -7.77 1.02
CA PHE A 111 0.32 -7.85 2.39
C PHE A 111 -0.12 -9.29 2.68
N THR A 112 0.14 -9.74 3.91
CA THR A 112 -0.13 -11.10 4.38
C THR A 112 -1.10 -11.11 5.55
N ALA A 113 -1.20 -10.02 6.29
CA ALA A 113 -2.17 -9.87 7.36
C ALA A 113 -2.67 -8.43 7.49
N LEU A 114 -3.90 -8.31 8.00
CA LEU A 114 -4.50 -7.08 8.51
C LEU A 114 -4.75 -7.19 10.03
N THR A 115 -4.87 -8.43 10.52
CA THR A 115 -5.21 -8.78 11.89
C THR A 115 -4.14 -9.69 12.48
N THR A 116 -4.00 -9.65 13.80
CA THR A 116 -3.26 -10.65 14.58
C THR A 116 -4.19 -11.15 15.68
N ASN A 117 -4.38 -12.47 15.78
CA ASN A 117 -5.31 -13.08 16.74
C ASN A 117 -6.74 -12.50 16.69
N GLY A 118 -7.21 -12.12 15.50
CA GLY A 118 -8.54 -11.52 15.29
C GLY A 118 -8.61 -10.00 15.53
N GLU A 119 -7.58 -9.39 16.09
CA GLU A 119 -7.53 -7.94 16.32
C GLU A 119 -6.98 -7.20 15.09
N ARG A 120 -7.69 -6.17 14.61
CA ARG A 120 -7.31 -5.34 13.45
C ARG A 120 -6.28 -4.29 13.85
N GLY A 121 -5.42 -3.92 12.90
CA GLY A 121 -4.39 -2.90 13.10
C GLY A 121 -2.98 -3.49 13.22
N TYR A 122 -2.83 -4.76 12.82
CA TYR A 122 -1.54 -5.44 12.78
C TYR A 122 -1.24 -5.84 11.33
N PRO A 123 -0.95 -4.86 10.44
CA PRO A 123 -0.61 -5.16 9.06
C PRO A 123 0.72 -5.91 9.02
N ALA A 124 0.75 -6.99 8.23
CA ALA A 124 1.98 -7.68 7.89
C ALA A 124 2.13 -7.75 6.37
N PHE A 125 3.36 -7.77 5.90
CA PHE A 125 3.68 -7.92 4.49
C PHE A 125 4.97 -8.72 4.32
N GLU A 126 5.14 -9.28 3.13
CA GLU A 126 6.43 -9.76 2.65
C GLU A 126 6.95 -8.82 1.57
N ALA A 127 8.27 -8.64 1.54
CA ALA A 127 8.96 -7.88 0.51
C ALA A 127 10.14 -8.68 -0.03
N VAL A 128 10.28 -8.71 -1.36
CA VAL A 128 11.36 -9.42 -2.05
C VAL A 128 12.09 -8.44 -2.96
N TRP A 129 13.39 -8.25 -2.69
CA TRP A 129 14.26 -7.41 -3.51
C TRP A 129 14.40 -7.98 -4.93
N LEU A 130 14.41 -7.10 -5.93
CA LEU A 130 14.45 -7.47 -7.35
C LEU A 130 15.74 -6.98 -8.03
N LYS A 131 16.04 -5.69 -7.92
CA LYS A 131 17.24 -5.06 -8.50
C LYS A 131 17.49 -3.69 -7.88
N LYS A 132 18.61 -3.08 -8.25
CA LYS A 132 18.92 -1.67 -8.05
C LYS A 132 19.34 -1.05 -9.37
N ASP A 133 18.88 0.18 -9.64
CA ASP A 133 19.38 1.01 -10.74
C ASP A 133 20.54 1.91 -10.28
#